data_AF-A0A261GUI7-F1
#
_entry.id   AF-A0A261GUI7-F1
#
_cell.length_a   1.000
_cell.length_b   1.000
_cell.length_c   1.000
_cell.angle_alpha   90.00
_cell.angle_beta   90.00
_cell.angle_gamma   90.00
#
_symmetry.space_group_name_H-M   'P 1'
#
loop_
_entity.id
_entity.type
_entity.pdbx_description
1 polymer ?
#
loop_
_entity_poly.entity_id
_entity_poly.type
_entity_poly.pdbx_seq_one_letter_code
_entity_poly.pdbx_strand_id
1 'polypeptide(L)'
;MRIILSRKGFDSAAGGCPNPILPDGRLVPLPIPDSLSPIRYQDICHDEHNIGLLVNQLTKGKLTKSDGAHLDPDLVSTHYPRSHHWRPLLGQTGAAQGHLHKQGVSVGDIFLFFGVFQSIHRVFPNRRKHSTGTEKPTKQRQASGRKQWHFDTQQPKRHIIWGWMQVGQILQIDELGESDLPWARYHPHFYRGKDPNNTLYLASNKLNIPGEFPNLPGSGTFQYASKERILTAPDSLLTQWQLPTWWYPDSGKSPLSYHHNPERWKLFKDRVLLKAAARGQEFVLDCDDYPEALPWLAKLVQTELATSNPELSIKKALKE
;
A
#
# COMPACT_ATOMS: atom_id res chain seq x y z
N MET A 1 22.19 2.43 -0.17
CA MET A 1 20.80 2.49 0.37
C MET A 1 19.93 1.56 -0.46
N ARG A 2 18.88 0.96 0.09
CA ARG A 2 17.96 0.07 -0.65
C ARG A 2 16.55 0.64 -0.76
N ILE A 3 15.92 0.39 -1.91
CA ILE A 3 14.46 0.54 -2.07
C ILE A 3 13.84 -0.85 -1.98
N ILE A 4 12.82 -0.97 -1.14
CA ILE A 4 12.03 -2.20 -0.97
C ILE A 4 10.62 -1.93 -1.49
N LEU A 5 10.24 -2.57 -2.60
CA LEU A 5 8.84 -2.63 -3.02
C LEU A 5 8.13 -3.68 -2.17
N SER A 6 7.24 -3.22 -1.28
CA SER A 6 6.52 -4.06 -0.33
C SER A 6 5.06 -4.18 -0.70
N ARG A 7 4.59 -5.39 -0.99
CA ARG A 7 3.17 -5.65 -1.30
C ARG A 7 2.37 -5.66 -0.01
N LYS A 8 1.44 -4.71 0.13
CA LYS A 8 0.62 -4.52 1.33
C LYS A 8 -0.83 -4.13 0.99
N GLY A 9 -1.71 -4.31 1.97
CA GLY A 9 -3.16 -4.13 1.85
C GLY A 9 -3.87 -5.37 1.30
N PHE A 10 -5.12 -5.19 0.86
CA PHE A 10 -5.92 -6.28 0.33
C PHE A 10 -5.44 -6.79 -1.04
N ASP A 11 -5.56 -8.10 -1.25
CA ASP A 11 -5.44 -8.77 -2.54
C ASP A 11 -6.30 -10.05 -2.60
N SER A 12 -6.05 -10.94 -3.57
CA SER A 12 -6.80 -12.21 -3.67
C SER A 12 -6.53 -13.17 -2.51
N ALA A 13 -5.35 -13.10 -1.88
CA ALA A 13 -4.96 -13.94 -0.75
C ALA A 13 -5.37 -13.31 0.59
N ALA A 14 -5.19 -12.00 0.75
CA ALA A 14 -5.56 -11.22 1.92
C ALA A 14 -6.83 -10.39 1.66
N GLY A 15 -7.95 -10.76 2.28
CA GLY A 15 -9.24 -10.04 2.12
C GLY A 15 -10.08 -10.47 0.91
N GLY A 16 -9.45 -10.93 -0.17
CA GLY A 16 -10.12 -11.55 -1.32
C GLY A 16 -10.64 -10.59 -2.39
N CYS A 17 -10.23 -9.32 -2.34
CA CYS A 17 -10.55 -8.31 -3.36
C CYS A 17 -9.44 -7.25 -3.46
N PRO A 18 -9.45 -6.37 -4.48
CA PRO A 18 -8.54 -5.22 -4.53
C PRO A 18 -8.85 -4.16 -3.47
N ASN A 19 -7.94 -3.20 -3.33
CA ASN A 19 -8.14 -1.94 -2.63
C ASN A 19 -8.96 -0.98 -3.53
N PRO A 20 -9.91 -0.21 -2.98
CA PRO A 20 -10.72 0.70 -3.80
C PRO A 20 -9.98 1.97 -4.22
N ILE A 21 -10.23 2.39 -5.47
CA ILE A 21 -9.99 3.76 -5.93
C ILE A 21 -11.35 4.46 -5.95
N LEU A 22 -11.49 5.52 -5.16
CA LEU A 22 -12.72 6.32 -5.09
C LEU A 22 -12.97 7.06 -6.42
N PRO A 23 -14.22 7.50 -6.71
CA PRO A 23 -14.54 8.22 -7.94
C PRO A 23 -13.74 9.52 -8.16
N ASP A 24 -13.23 10.13 -7.09
CA ASP A 24 -12.37 11.31 -7.12
C ASP A 24 -10.86 10.98 -7.28
N GLY A 25 -10.52 9.70 -7.44
CA GLY A 25 -9.17 9.22 -7.63
C GLY A 25 -8.41 8.90 -6.34
N ARG A 26 -9.00 9.12 -5.16
CA ARG A 26 -8.35 8.76 -3.89
C ARG A 26 -8.11 7.26 -3.77
N LEU A 27 -6.93 6.89 -3.30
CA LEU A 27 -6.53 5.52 -3.02
C LEU A 27 -6.87 5.18 -1.57
N VAL A 28 -7.60 4.10 -1.35
CA VAL A 28 -7.94 3.62 0.00
C VAL A 28 -7.31 2.24 0.20
N PRO A 29 -6.06 2.15 0.71
CA PRO A 29 -5.46 0.87 1.07
C PRO A 29 -6.22 0.27 2.26
N LEU A 30 -6.79 -0.92 2.08
CA LEU A 30 -7.57 -1.60 3.12
C LEU A 30 -6.63 -2.32 4.10
N PRO A 31 -6.81 -2.13 5.43
CA PRO A 31 -6.03 -2.85 6.45
C PRO A 31 -6.20 -4.36 6.31
N ILE A 32 -5.14 -5.16 6.53
CA ILE A 32 -5.15 -6.62 6.28
C ILE A 32 -6.08 -7.32 7.29
N PRO A 33 -6.88 -8.34 6.90
CA PRO A 33 -7.70 -9.07 7.87
C PRO A 33 -6.80 -9.88 8.82
N ASP A 34 -6.95 -9.69 10.12
CA ASP A 34 -6.19 -10.43 11.14
C ASP A 34 -7.04 -10.61 12.41
N SER A 35 -7.31 -11.85 12.78
CA SER A 35 -8.11 -12.18 13.97
C SER A 35 -7.41 -11.86 15.29
N LEU A 36 -6.08 -11.68 15.28
CA LEU A 36 -5.30 -11.27 16.45
C LEU A 36 -5.33 -9.74 16.65
N SER A 37 -5.73 -8.97 15.63
CA SER A 37 -5.82 -7.53 15.80
C SER A 37 -6.94 -7.18 16.79
N PRO A 38 -6.70 -6.31 17.78
CA PRO A 38 -7.75 -5.78 18.65
C PRO A 38 -8.57 -4.69 17.94
N ILE A 39 -8.03 -4.07 16.88
CA ILE A 39 -8.72 -3.05 16.09
C ILE A 39 -9.73 -3.73 15.17
N ARG A 40 -10.97 -3.22 15.09
CA ARG A 40 -11.97 -3.68 14.14
C ARG A 40 -12.08 -2.72 12.96
N TYR A 41 -12.55 -3.22 11.81
CA TYR A 41 -12.73 -2.35 10.63
C TYR A 41 -13.66 -1.16 10.89
N GLN A 42 -14.68 -1.32 11.73
CA GLN A 42 -15.59 -0.23 12.11
C GLN A 42 -14.90 0.89 12.90
N ASP A 43 -13.76 0.61 13.55
CA ASP A 43 -13.03 1.58 14.36
C ASP A 43 -12.10 2.46 13.52
N ILE A 44 -12.00 2.18 12.21
CA ILE A 44 -11.06 2.83 11.30
C ILE A 44 -11.81 3.78 10.36
N CYS A 45 -11.33 5.02 10.31
CA CYS A 45 -11.79 6.05 9.38
C CYS A 45 -10.67 6.41 8.39
N HIS A 46 -10.98 6.44 7.10
CA HIS A 46 -10.11 7.00 6.08
C HIS A 46 -10.80 8.22 5.49
N ASP A 47 -10.33 9.40 5.89
CA ASP A 47 -11.05 10.67 5.73
C ASP A 47 -12.50 10.55 6.25
N GLU A 48 -13.49 10.81 5.40
CA GLU A 48 -14.92 10.69 5.70
C GLU A 48 -15.47 9.24 5.61
N HIS A 49 -14.65 8.28 5.20
CA HIS A 49 -15.09 6.92 4.93
C HIS A 49 -14.81 5.97 6.10
N ASN A 50 -15.86 5.37 6.66
CA ASN A 50 -15.71 4.25 7.60
C ASN A 50 -15.27 2.99 6.84
N ILE A 51 -14.13 2.41 7.21
CA ILE A 51 -13.57 1.24 6.52
C ILE A 51 -14.46 0.01 6.68
N GLY A 52 -15.12 -0.17 7.84
CA GLY A 52 -16.06 -1.26 8.07
C GLY A 52 -17.20 -1.32 7.04
N LEU A 53 -17.71 -0.16 6.60
CA LEU A 53 -18.72 -0.10 5.54
C LEU A 53 -18.14 -0.47 4.17
N LEU A 54 -16.97 0.06 3.83
CA LEU A 54 -16.29 -0.24 2.55
C LEU A 54 -15.98 -1.73 2.45
N VAL A 55 -15.32 -2.29 3.45
CA VAL A 55 -14.93 -3.70 3.50
C VAL A 55 -16.16 -4.60 3.41
N ASN A 56 -17.21 -4.32 4.17
CA ASN A 56 -18.42 -5.14 4.12
C ASN A 56 -19.07 -5.14 2.73
N GLN A 57 -19.18 -3.98 2.08
CA GLN A 57 -19.78 -3.87 0.76
C GLN A 57 -18.90 -4.51 -0.33
N LEU A 58 -17.61 -4.20 -0.36
CA LEU A 58 -16.68 -4.64 -1.40
C LEU A 58 -16.33 -6.13 -1.31
N THR A 59 -16.40 -6.71 -0.11
CA THR A 59 -16.25 -8.17 0.09
C THR A 59 -17.59 -8.92 0.02
N LYS A 60 -18.69 -8.22 -0.27
CA LYS A 60 -20.06 -8.79 -0.33
C LYS A 60 -20.46 -9.51 0.96
N GLY A 61 -20.04 -8.96 2.11
CA GLY A 61 -20.34 -9.49 3.43
C GLY A 61 -19.46 -10.65 3.88
N LYS A 62 -18.44 -11.06 3.11
CA LYS A 62 -17.46 -12.06 3.55
C LYS A 62 -16.69 -11.57 4.77
N LEU A 63 -16.35 -10.28 4.79
CA LEU A 63 -15.85 -9.59 5.97
C LEU A 63 -16.92 -8.66 6.52
N THR A 64 -16.98 -8.60 7.84
CA THR A 64 -17.90 -7.77 8.61
C THR A 64 -17.15 -6.60 9.23
N LYS A 65 -17.91 -5.58 9.61
CA LYS A 65 -17.36 -4.39 10.29
C LYS A 65 -16.70 -4.71 11.64
N SER A 66 -17.05 -5.84 12.26
CA SER A 66 -16.54 -6.32 13.54
C SER A 66 -15.36 -7.29 13.43
N ASP A 67 -14.89 -7.59 12.22
CA ASP A 67 -13.70 -8.42 12.04
C ASP A 67 -12.43 -7.62 12.34
N GLY A 68 -11.38 -8.33 12.77
CA GLY A 68 -10.09 -7.74 13.11
C GLY A 68 -9.35 -7.21 11.89
N ALA A 69 -8.75 -6.02 12.05
CA ALA A 69 -8.11 -5.25 11.00
C ALA A 69 -6.67 -4.89 11.41
N HIS A 70 -5.69 -5.35 10.65
CA HIS A 70 -4.26 -5.08 10.85
C HIS A 70 -3.84 -3.89 10.00
N LEU A 71 -3.61 -2.75 10.66
CA LEU A 71 -2.98 -1.57 10.07
C LEU A 71 -1.49 -1.89 9.86
N ASP A 72 -1.14 -2.37 8.65
CA ASP A 72 0.23 -2.74 8.31
C ASP A 72 0.56 -2.54 6.82
N PRO A 73 1.41 -1.55 6.48
CA PRO A 73 2.04 -0.61 7.40
C PRO A 73 1.03 0.34 8.04
N ASP A 74 1.30 0.75 9.27
CA ASP A 74 0.52 1.73 9.99
C ASP A 74 1.08 3.14 9.73
N LEU A 75 0.58 3.82 8.69
CA LEU A 75 1.17 5.07 8.19
C LEU A 75 0.41 6.34 8.52
N VAL A 76 -0.87 6.24 8.88
CA VAL A 76 -1.77 7.40 8.98
C VAL A 76 -2.30 7.53 10.41
N SER A 77 -1.93 8.63 11.06
CA SER A 77 -2.28 8.90 12.46
C SER A 77 -3.79 9.04 12.66
N THR A 78 -4.50 9.63 11.69
CA THR A 78 -5.95 9.89 11.78
C THR A 78 -6.83 8.66 11.56
N HIS A 79 -6.25 7.52 11.14
CA HIS A 79 -7.03 6.31 10.89
C HIS A 79 -7.69 5.72 12.14
N TYR A 80 -7.07 5.88 13.29
CA TYR A 80 -7.46 5.26 14.56
C TYR A 80 -6.93 6.12 15.72
N PRO A 81 -7.58 6.18 16.90
CA PRO A 81 -7.07 6.94 18.03
C PRO A 81 -5.65 6.51 18.44
N ARG A 82 -4.72 7.47 18.54
CA ARG A 82 -3.30 7.20 18.79
C ARG A 82 -2.83 7.77 20.11
N SER A 83 -1.83 7.10 20.68
CA SER A 83 -0.97 7.71 21.70
C SER A 83 -0.15 8.85 21.08
N HIS A 84 0.22 9.84 21.88
CA HIS A 84 1.05 10.98 21.48
C HIS A 84 2.48 10.59 21.05
N HIS A 85 2.95 9.40 21.46
CA HIS A 85 4.23 8.83 21.03
C HIS A 85 4.13 7.96 19.77
N TRP A 86 2.93 7.87 19.18
CA TRP A 86 2.73 7.03 17.99
C TRP A 86 3.66 7.46 16.86
N ARG A 87 4.19 6.45 16.18
CA ARG A 87 5.09 6.60 15.06
C ARG A 87 4.70 5.59 13.98
N PRO A 88 4.80 5.96 12.69
CA PRO A 88 4.52 5.02 11.62
C PRO A 88 5.41 3.79 11.70
N LEU A 89 4.83 2.62 11.44
CA LEU A 89 5.51 1.34 11.58
C LEU A 89 5.05 0.30 10.57
N LEU A 90 5.87 -0.74 10.43
CA LEU A 90 5.61 -1.94 9.65
C LEU A 90 6.04 -3.15 10.46
N GLY A 91 5.18 -4.17 10.51
CA GLY A 91 5.54 -5.50 10.99
C GLY A 91 5.94 -6.43 9.84
N GLN A 92 6.92 -7.28 10.11
CA GLN A 92 7.27 -8.39 9.23
C GLN A 92 7.65 -9.63 10.04
N THR A 93 7.41 -10.81 9.49
CA THR A 93 7.69 -12.09 10.16
C THR A 93 7.99 -13.18 9.13
N GLY A 94 8.46 -14.34 9.59
CA GLY A 94 8.66 -15.53 8.75
C GLY A 94 9.54 -15.30 7.51
N ALA A 95 9.16 -15.91 6.38
CA ALA A 95 9.97 -15.91 5.16
C ALA A 95 10.17 -14.51 4.54
N ALA A 96 9.19 -13.61 4.68
CA ALA A 96 9.33 -12.25 4.18
C ALA A 96 10.36 -11.47 5.00
N GLN A 97 10.37 -11.62 6.33
CA GLN A 97 11.43 -11.02 7.15
C GLN A 97 12.79 -11.66 6.87
N GLY A 98 12.85 -13.00 6.79
CA GLY A 98 14.08 -13.70 6.46
C GLY A 98 14.69 -13.24 5.13
N HIS A 99 13.84 -12.90 4.14
CA HIS A 99 14.28 -12.29 2.88
C HIS A 99 14.87 -10.89 3.10
N LEU A 100 14.19 -10.01 3.84
CA LEU A 100 14.72 -8.66 4.15
C LEU A 100 16.08 -8.75 4.87
N HIS A 101 16.22 -9.66 5.84
CA HIS A 101 17.49 -9.91 6.53
C HIS A 101 18.58 -10.39 5.55
N LYS A 102 18.27 -11.38 4.70
CA LYS A 102 19.22 -11.90 3.69
C LYS A 102 19.64 -10.83 2.67
N GLN A 103 18.76 -9.89 2.35
CA GLN A 103 19.06 -8.75 1.47
C GLN A 103 19.79 -7.60 2.18
N GLY A 104 20.07 -7.73 3.48
CA GLY A 104 20.78 -6.70 4.24
C GLY A 104 19.98 -5.41 4.43
N VAL A 105 18.65 -5.51 4.54
CA VAL A 105 17.80 -4.34 4.82
C VAL A 105 18.10 -3.81 6.22
N SER A 106 18.35 -2.51 6.31
CA SER A 106 18.91 -1.83 7.47
C SER A 106 18.31 -0.44 7.68
N VAL A 107 18.72 0.24 8.75
CA VAL A 107 18.34 1.65 9.00
C VAL A 107 18.82 2.53 7.84
N GLY A 108 17.95 3.42 7.37
CA GLY A 108 18.19 4.28 6.20
C GLY A 108 17.60 3.74 4.90
N ASP A 109 17.30 2.45 4.81
CA ASP A 109 16.60 1.87 3.66
C ASP A 109 15.13 2.28 3.63
N ILE A 110 14.48 2.22 2.46
CA ILE A 110 13.12 2.72 2.29
C ILE A 110 12.16 1.69 1.71
N PHE A 111 11.01 1.55 2.36
CA PHE A 111 9.87 0.83 1.83
C PHE A 111 9.02 1.74 0.95
N LEU A 112 8.66 1.24 -0.23
CA LEU A 112 7.59 1.75 -1.07
C LEU A 112 6.49 0.70 -1.09
N PHE A 113 5.35 1.03 -0.48
CA PHE A 113 4.24 0.12 -0.36
C PHE A 113 3.37 0.17 -1.60
N PHE A 114 3.09 -0.99 -2.17
CA PHE A 114 2.19 -1.13 -3.30
C PHE A 114 1.12 -2.19 -3.04
N GLY A 115 -0.02 -2.07 -3.72
CA GLY A 115 -1.14 -3.00 -3.58
C GLY A 115 -1.91 -3.14 -4.89
N VAL A 116 -2.86 -4.07 -4.93
CA VAL A 116 -3.79 -4.19 -6.07
C VAL A 116 -4.93 -3.21 -5.85
N PHE A 117 -5.18 -2.31 -6.79
CA PHE A 117 -6.27 -1.33 -6.75
C PHE A 117 -7.24 -1.50 -7.90
N GLN A 118 -8.50 -1.15 -7.68
CA GLN A 118 -9.54 -1.09 -8.72
C GLN A 118 -10.57 0.00 -8.38
N SER A 119 -11.03 0.71 -9.41
CA SER A 119 -12.06 1.75 -9.25
C SER A 119 -13.36 1.21 -8.71
N ILE A 120 -14.02 2.01 -7.87
CA ILE A 120 -15.35 1.71 -7.34
C ILE A 120 -16.35 2.81 -7.71
N HIS A 121 -17.63 2.44 -7.75
CA HIS A 121 -18.73 3.36 -7.99
C HIS A 121 -19.93 3.00 -7.10
N ARG A 122 -20.81 3.98 -6.87
CA ARG A 122 -22.02 3.80 -6.05
C ARG A 122 -23.20 3.38 -6.90
N VAL A 123 -23.80 2.23 -6.60
CA VAL A 123 -25.03 1.75 -7.26
C VAL A 123 -26.11 1.40 -6.25
N PHE A 124 -27.36 1.36 -6.71
CA PHE A 124 -28.44 0.85 -5.87
C PHE A 124 -28.30 -0.67 -5.70
N PRO A 125 -28.53 -1.22 -4.50
CA PRO A 125 -28.52 -2.66 -4.31
C PRO A 125 -29.63 -3.30 -5.13
N ASN A 126 -29.31 -4.38 -5.85
CA ASN A 126 -30.34 -5.23 -6.44
C ASN A 126 -31.16 -5.86 -5.31
N ARG A 127 -32.50 -5.75 -5.35
CA ARG A 127 -33.34 -6.55 -4.45
C ARG A 127 -33.00 -8.02 -4.69
N ARG A 128 -32.65 -8.75 -3.62
CA ARG A 128 -32.51 -10.21 -3.65
C ARG A 128 -33.79 -10.77 -4.30
N LYS A 129 -33.66 -11.56 -5.37
CA LYS A 129 -34.77 -12.40 -5.83
C LYS A 129 -35.08 -13.35 -4.67
N HIS A 130 -36.16 -13.08 -3.94
CA HIS A 130 -36.72 -14.12 -3.08
C HIS A 130 -37.09 -15.28 -4.01
N SER A 131 -36.46 -16.43 -3.78
CA SER A 131 -36.78 -17.69 -4.41
C SER A 131 -38.09 -18.22 -3.84
N THR A 132 -39.20 -17.56 -4.17
CA THR A 132 -40.55 -18.11 -4.05
C THR A 132 -41.29 -17.60 -5.28
N GLY A 133 -41.78 -18.55 -6.08
CA GLY A 133 -42.27 -18.30 -7.43
C GLY A 133 -43.41 -17.29 -7.54
N THR A 134 -43.68 -16.96 -8.80
CA THR A 134 -44.87 -16.28 -9.32
C THR A 134 -45.09 -14.83 -8.90
N GLU A 135 -44.27 -13.89 -9.42
CA GLU A 135 -44.75 -12.54 -9.68
C GLU A 135 -44.28 -12.04 -11.06
N LYS A 136 -45.25 -11.56 -11.86
CA LYS A 136 -45.04 -10.96 -13.19
C LYS A 136 -44.28 -9.63 -13.07
N PRO A 137 -43.45 -9.25 -14.07
CA PRO A 137 -42.68 -8.02 -14.03
C PRO A 137 -43.62 -6.82 -14.12
N THR A 138 -43.86 -6.14 -13.00
CA THR A 138 -44.56 -4.86 -12.96
C THR A 138 -43.55 -3.71 -13.05
N LYS A 139 -43.97 -2.67 -13.77
CA LYS A 139 -43.27 -1.42 -14.13
C LYS A 139 -42.30 -0.91 -13.05
N GLN A 140 -41.13 -0.46 -13.52
CA GLN A 140 -40.08 0.32 -12.82
C GLN A 140 -40.54 0.95 -11.50
N ARG A 141 -40.42 0.20 -10.41
CA ARG A 141 -40.45 0.75 -9.05
C ARG A 141 -39.04 1.22 -8.72
N GLN A 142 -38.90 2.51 -8.45
CA GLN A 142 -37.63 3.14 -8.08
C GLN A 142 -36.96 2.37 -6.92
N ALA A 143 -35.67 2.08 -7.07
CA ALA A 143 -34.90 1.33 -6.08
C ALA A 143 -34.90 2.06 -4.73
N SER A 144 -35.62 1.54 -3.74
CA SER A 144 -35.61 2.06 -2.37
C SER A 144 -34.46 1.44 -1.58
N GLY A 145 -33.34 2.16 -1.50
CA GLY A 145 -32.17 1.78 -0.72
C GLY A 145 -31.03 2.79 -0.84
N ARG A 146 -30.15 2.89 0.17
CA ARG A 146 -28.93 3.69 0.05
C ARG A 146 -27.99 3.05 -0.97
N LYS A 147 -27.40 3.86 -1.87
CA LYS A 147 -26.40 3.35 -2.82
C LYS A 147 -25.19 2.78 -2.08
N GLN A 148 -24.74 1.61 -2.53
CA GLN A 148 -23.60 0.85 -2.01
C GLN A 148 -22.43 0.91 -2.99
N TRP A 149 -21.22 0.76 -2.46
CA TRP A 149 -19.98 0.69 -3.22
C TRP A 149 -19.81 -0.67 -3.88
N HIS A 150 -19.48 -0.66 -5.18
CA HIS A 150 -19.07 -1.84 -5.92
C HIS A 150 -17.85 -1.54 -6.78
N PHE A 151 -17.03 -2.56 -7.04
CA PHE A 151 -15.97 -2.48 -8.04
C PHE A 151 -16.55 -2.27 -9.44
N ASP A 152 -15.93 -1.37 -10.18
CA ASP A 152 -16.19 -1.19 -11.60
C ASP A 152 -15.48 -2.30 -12.39
N THR A 153 -16.27 -3.24 -12.91
CA THR A 153 -15.76 -4.39 -13.67
C THR A 153 -15.24 -4.00 -15.05
N GLN A 154 -15.54 -2.80 -15.55
CA GLN A 154 -14.99 -2.26 -16.78
C GLN A 154 -13.61 -1.63 -16.56
N GLN A 155 -13.28 -1.28 -15.32
CA GLN A 155 -11.97 -0.74 -14.97
C GLN A 155 -11.01 -1.85 -14.55
N PRO A 156 -9.79 -1.89 -15.10
CA PRO A 156 -8.84 -2.94 -14.80
C PRO A 156 -8.23 -2.77 -13.41
N LYS A 157 -7.76 -3.89 -12.86
CA LYS A 157 -6.95 -3.88 -11.65
C LYS A 157 -5.53 -3.39 -11.98
N ARG A 158 -4.92 -2.67 -11.04
CA ARG A 158 -3.55 -2.13 -11.18
C ARG A 158 -2.75 -2.32 -9.90
N HIS A 159 -1.46 -2.62 -10.02
CA HIS A 159 -0.53 -2.40 -8.92
C HIS A 159 -0.18 -0.92 -8.85
N ILE A 160 -0.36 -0.31 -7.68
CA ILE A 160 -0.10 1.11 -7.46
C ILE A 160 0.71 1.28 -6.17
N ILE A 161 1.79 2.06 -6.23
CA ILE A 161 2.51 2.53 -5.05
C ILE A 161 1.64 3.56 -4.33
N TRP A 162 1.31 3.29 -3.08
CA TRP A 162 0.37 4.08 -2.28
C TRP A 162 0.97 4.66 -1.01
N GLY A 163 2.19 4.26 -0.62
CA GLY A 163 2.85 4.84 0.54
C GLY A 163 4.35 4.62 0.56
N TRP A 164 5.03 5.34 1.45
CA TRP A 164 6.46 5.20 1.69
C TRP A 164 6.78 5.22 3.19
N MET A 165 7.90 4.58 3.55
CA MET A 165 8.46 4.63 4.89
C MET A 165 9.96 4.32 4.86
N GLN A 166 10.80 5.30 5.18
CA GLN A 166 12.22 5.07 5.42
C GLN A 166 12.42 4.51 6.83
N VAL A 167 13.20 3.44 6.95
CA VAL A 167 13.52 2.77 8.20
C VAL A 167 14.37 3.68 9.08
N GLY A 168 13.83 4.06 10.23
CA GLY A 168 14.57 4.77 11.27
C GLY A 168 15.02 3.87 12.41
N GLN A 169 14.35 2.74 12.64
CA GLN A 169 14.71 1.76 13.66
C GLN A 169 14.19 0.37 13.29
N ILE A 170 14.91 -0.68 13.67
CA ILE A 170 14.52 -2.08 13.51
C ILE A 170 14.56 -2.72 14.89
N LEU A 171 13.48 -3.40 15.27
CA LEU A 171 13.31 -3.99 16.59
C LEU A 171 12.79 -5.43 16.46
N GLN A 172 13.44 -6.38 17.11
CA GLN A 172 12.90 -7.74 17.23
C GLN A 172 11.89 -7.77 18.37
N ILE A 173 10.67 -8.24 18.10
CA ILE A 173 9.59 -8.26 19.09
C ILE A 173 9.96 -9.11 20.30
N ASP A 174 10.58 -10.26 20.07
CA ASP A 174 10.93 -11.22 21.13
C ASP A 174 12.02 -10.68 22.10
N GLU A 175 12.71 -9.60 21.73
CA GLU A 175 13.71 -8.91 22.56
C GLU A 175 13.12 -7.74 23.37
N LEU A 176 11.87 -7.33 23.12
CA LEU A 176 11.22 -6.22 23.80
C LEU A 176 10.62 -6.67 25.14
N GLY A 177 10.91 -5.94 26.21
CA GLY A 177 10.28 -6.11 27.52
C GLY A 177 8.83 -5.61 27.51
N GLU A 178 8.03 -5.96 28.52
CA GLU A 178 6.59 -5.61 28.58
C GLU A 178 6.31 -4.09 28.55
N SER A 179 7.22 -3.29 29.13
CA SER A 179 7.10 -1.84 29.19
C SER A 179 7.57 -1.12 27.92
N ASP A 180 8.20 -1.82 26.98
CA ASP A 180 8.70 -1.20 25.76
C ASP A 180 7.56 -0.87 24.79
N LEU A 181 7.68 0.24 24.06
CA LEU A 181 6.69 0.68 23.06
C LEU A 181 5.22 0.56 23.50
N PRO A 182 4.81 1.12 24.66
CA PRO A 182 3.43 0.97 25.16
C PRO A 182 2.40 1.52 24.15
N TRP A 183 2.80 2.51 23.34
CA TRP A 183 1.99 3.11 22.29
C TRP A 183 1.72 2.19 21.09
N ALA A 184 2.50 1.12 20.88
CA ALA A 184 2.38 0.22 19.74
C ALA A 184 1.68 -1.10 20.08
N ARG A 185 1.31 -1.32 21.35
CA ARG A 185 0.84 -2.63 21.84
C ARG A 185 -0.45 -3.15 21.22
N TYR A 186 -1.23 -2.29 20.57
CA TYR A 186 -2.38 -2.73 19.76
C TYR A 186 -1.97 -3.51 18.49
N HIS A 187 -0.71 -3.45 18.08
CA HIS A 187 -0.27 -4.02 16.82
C HIS A 187 -0.21 -5.56 16.91
N PRO A 188 -0.80 -6.31 15.95
CA PRO A 188 -0.89 -7.77 15.96
C PRO A 188 0.41 -8.52 16.24
N HIS A 189 1.56 -7.95 15.88
CA HIS A 189 2.86 -8.56 16.13
C HIS A 189 3.18 -8.80 17.61
N PHE A 190 2.54 -8.08 18.54
CA PHE A 190 2.68 -8.33 19.98
C PHE A 190 1.80 -9.48 20.51
N TYR A 191 0.86 -9.97 19.70
CA TYR A 191 -0.07 -11.04 20.08
C TYR A 191 0.23 -12.36 19.35
N ARG A 192 1.26 -12.38 18.49
CA ARG A 192 1.76 -13.60 17.85
C ARG A 192 2.58 -14.41 18.87
N GLY A 193 2.70 -15.72 18.63
CA GLY A 193 3.66 -16.55 19.38
C GLY A 193 5.10 -16.14 19.07
N LYS A 194 6.05 -16.66 19.85
CA LYS A 194 7.49 -16.42 19.63
C LYS A 194 7.89 -16.79 18.21
N ASP A 195 8.56 -15.87 17.54
CA ASP A 195 9.17 -16.05 16.22
C ASP A 195 10.41 -15.15 16.18
N PRO A 196 11.62 -15.72 16.04
CA PRO A 196 12.86 -14.92 15.99
C PRO A 196 12.91 -13.98 14.78
N ASN A 197 12.02 -14.15 13.79
CA ASN A 197 11.87 -13.23 12.68
C ASN A 197 10.75 -12.19 12.90
N ASN A 198 10.05 -12.18 14.03
CA ASN A 198 9.01 -11.20 14.29
C ASN A 198 9.64 -9.82 14.55
N THR A 199 9.57 -8.94 13.56
CA THR A 199 10.32 -7.68 13.51
C THR A 199 9.40 -6.49 13.28
N LEU A 200 9.61 -5.41 14.02
CA LEU A 200 9.04 -4.09 13.75
C LEU A 200 10.08 -3.17 13.11
N TYR A 201 9.67 -2.49 12.05
CA TYR A 201 10.37 -1.38 11.44
C TYR A 201 9.64 -0.09 11.81
N LEU A 202 10.33 0.87 12.43
CA LEU A 202 9.78 2.19 12.77
C LEU A 202 10.30 3.25 11.80
N ALA A 203 9.41 4.12 11.33
CA ALA A 203 9.69 5.13 10.31
C ALA A 203 10.59 6.26 10.78
N SER A 204 11.70 6.58 10.12
CA SER A 204 12.43 7.84 10.35
C SER A 204 11.50 9.07 10.33
N ASN A 205 11.79 10.09 11.14
CA ASN A 205 10.96 11.30 11.16
C ASN A 205 11.06 12.08 9.84
N LYS A 206 12.25 12.07 9.24
CA LYS A 206 12.59 12.79 8.01
C LYS A 206 13.32 11.84 7.08
N LEU A 207 13.06 12.00 5.79
CA LEU A 207 13.76 11.28 4.75
C LEU A 207 15.20 11.76 4.70
N ASN A 208 16.14 10.84 4.88
CA ASN A 208 17.57 11.06 4.81
C ASN A 208 18.14 10.25 3.64
N ILE A 209 18.25 10.88 2.47
CA ILE A 209 18.78 10.27 1.25
C ILE A 209 20.00 11.05 0.75
N PRO A 210 21.05 10.40 0.21
CA PRO A 210 22.23 11.09 -0.28
C PRO A 210 21.90 12.10 -1.39
N GLY A 211 22.39 13.34 -1.25
CA GLY A 211 22.17 14.44 -2.18
C GLY A 211 21.57 15.67 -1.50
N GLU A 212 21.37 16.75 -2.27
CA GLU A 212 20.78 17.98 -1.78
C GLU A 212 19.27 18.01 -2.09
N PHE A 213 18.47 17.64 -1.10
CA PHE A 213 17.01 17.63 -1.19
C PHE A 213 16.38 18.48 -0.08
N PRO A 214 15.17 19.03 -0.30
CA PRO A 214 14.42 19.66 0.77
C PRO A 214 14.15 18.68 1.91
N ASN A 215 13.84 19.23 3.08
CA ASN A 215 13.44 18.44 4.24
C ASN A 215 12.09 17.74 3.98
N LEU A 216 12.12 16.45 3.67
CA LEU A 216 10.96 15.62 3.36
C LEU A 216 10.61 14.70 4.55
N PRO A 217 9.33 14.33 4.74
CA PRO A 217 8.92 13.40 5.78
C PRO A 217 9.42 11.98 5.48
N GLY A 218 9.86 11.27 6.52
CA GLY A 218 10.39 9.91 6.38
C GLY A 218 9.31 8.86 6.04
N SER A 219 8.02 9.20 6.16
CA SER A 219 6.91 8.31 5.82
C SER A 219 5.66 9.10 5.43
N GLY A 220 4.76 8.44 4.69
CA GLY A 220 3.45 8.99 4.34
C GLY A 220 2.72 8.14 3.31
N THR A 221 1.59 8.65 2.84
CA THR A 221 0.76 8.02 1.81
C THR A 221 0.64 8.93 0.58
N PHE A 222 0.54 8.32 -0.59
CA PHE A 222 0.16 8.99 -1.83
C PHE A 222 -1.37 8.96 -1.94
N GLN A 223 -2.02 10.09 -1.74
CA GLN A 223 -3.48 10.12 -1.58
C GLN A 223 -4.23 9.77 -2.85
N TYR A 224 -3.70 10.15 -4.02
CA TYR A 224 -4.37 9.99 -5.31
C TYR A 224 -3.62 9.04 -6.24
N ALA A 225 -4.36 8.35 -7.11
CA ALA A 225 -3.76 7.58 -8.20
C ALA A 225 -3.02 8.53 -9.17
N SER A 226 -1.76 8.25 -9.50
CA SER A 226 -1.02 8.96 -10.56
C SER A 226 -0.26 7.96 -11.43
N LYS A 227 -0.06 8.33 -12.70
CA LYS A 227 0.56 7.47 -13.71
C LYS A 227 1.99 7.06 -13.32
N GLU A 228 2.71 7.95 -12.65
CA GLU A 228 4.09 7.75 -12.19
C GLU A 228 4.22 6.66 -11.11
N ARG A 229 3.12 6.33 -10.43
CA ARG A 229 3.07 5.35 -9.33
C ARG A 229 2.34 4.05 -9.69
N ILE A 230 1.75 3.99 -10.88
CA ILE A 230 1.15 2.75 -11.39
C ILE A 230 2.28 1.87 -11.92
N LEU A 231 2.47 0.71 -11.28
CA LEU A 231 3.44 -0.27 -11.72
C LEU A 231 2.92 -1.08 -12.91
N THR A 232 1.64 -1.45 -12.92
CA THR A 232 1.06 -2.27 -14.00
C THR A 232 1.06 -1.51 -15.32
N ALA A 233 1.66 -2.10 -16.36
CA ALA A 233 1.67 -1.52 -17.70
C ALA A 233 0.22 -1.30 -18.22
N PRO A 234 -0.02 -0.26 -19.04
CA PRO A 234 -1.31 -0.03 -19.66
C PRO A 234 -1.83 -1.29 -20.38
N ASP A 235 -3.13 -1.54 -20.24
CA ASP A 235 -3.86 -2.64 -20.90
C ASP A 235 -3.23 -4.03 -20.75
N SER A 236 -2.49 -4.23 -19.65
CA SER A 236 -1.75 -5.45 -19.40
C SER A 236 -2.20 -6.16 -18.11
N LEU A 237 -1.76 -7.41 -17.96
CA LEU A 237 -1.93 -8.20 -16.74
C LEU A 237 -1.13 -7.58 -15.57
N LEU A 238 -1.55 -7.84 -14.33
CA LEU A 238 -0.86 -7.37 -13.11
C LEU A 238 0.61 -7.79 -13.00
N THR A 239 1.01 -8.83 -13.73
CA THR A 239 2.40 -9.33 -13.78
C THR A 239 3.27 -8.59 -14.79
N GLN A 240 2.71 -7.70 -15.62
CA GLN A 240 3.48 -6.87 -16.55
C GLN A 240 3.62 -5.48 -15.94
N TRP A 241 4.82 -5.14 -15.50
CA TRP A 241 5.12 -3.83 -14.94
C TRP A 241 5.80 -2.94 -15.96
N GLN A 242 5.46 -1.66 -15.95
CA GLN A 242 6.16 -0.61 -16.67
C GLN A 242 6.93 0.24 -15.67
N LEU A 243 8.25 0.32 -15.84
CA LEU A 243 9.17 1.02 -14.95
C LEU A 243 10.00 2.05 -15.72
N PRO A 244 10.55 3.08 -15.06
CA PRO A 244 11.54 3.96 -15.68
C PRO A 244 12.72 3.19 -16.29
N THR A 245 13.33 3.74 -17.35
CA THR A 245 14.48 3.13 -18.06
C THR A 245 15.62 2.72 -17.14
N TRP A 246 15.90 3.54 -16.12
CA TRP A 246 16.99 3.29 -15.17
C TRP A 246 16.80 2.02 -14.32
N TRP A 247 15.59 1.44 -14.23
CA TRP A 247 15.39 0.16 -13.54
C TRP A 247 15.99 -1.04 -14.28
N TYR A 248 16.38 -0.88 -15.54
CA TYR A 248 16.92 -1.99 -16.32
C TYR A 248 18.28 -2.44 -15.76
N PRO A 249 18.44 -3.73 -15.41
CA PRO A 249 19.72 -4.26 -14.95
C PRO A 249 20.64 -4.51 -16.15
N ASP A 250 21.32 -3.45 -16.61
CA ASP A 250 22.40 -3.58 -17.59
C ASP A 250 23.63 -4.28 -16.97
N SER A 251 24.69 -4.46 -17.76
CA SER A 251 25.87 -5.22 -17.34
C SER A 251 26.51 -4.59 -16.10
N GLY A 252 26.55 -5.34 -15.00
CA GLY A 252 27.17 -4.92 -13.75
C GLY A 252 26.21 -4.45 -12.67
N LYS A 253 24.92 -4.22 -12.99
CA LYS A 253 23.91 -3.82 -12.00
C LYS A 253 23.14 -5.00 -11.43
N SER A 254 22.91 -4.99 -10.11
CA SER A 254 22.14 -6.01 -9.41
C SER A 254 20.64 -5.87 -9.72
N PRO A 255 19.98 -6.85 -10.37
CA PRO A 255 18.56 -6.75 -10.65
C PRO A 255 17.72 -6.76 -9.36
N LEU A 256 16.52 -6.19 -9.44
CA LEU A 256 15.51 -6.30 -8.39
C LEU A 256 15.39 -7.75 -7.90
N SER A 257 15.44 -7.97 -6.58
CA SER A 257 15.44 -9.33 -6.01
C SER A 257 14.30 -10.18 -6.58
N TYR A 258 14.54 -11.48 -6.81
CA TYR A 258 13.67 -12.43 -7.52
C TYR A 258 13.54 -12.24 -9.04
N HIS A 259 14.20 -11.25 -9.65
CA HIS A 259 14.12 -10.96 -11.08
C HIS A 259 15.46 -11.11 -11.81
N HIS A 260 16.30 -12.06 -11.39
CA HIS A 260 17.62 -12.29 -11.99
C HIS A 260 17.57 -12.83 -13.44
N ASN A 261 16.46 -13.44 -13.88
CA ASN A 261 16.33 -13.93 -15.25
C ASN A 261 16.18 -12.73 -16.22
N PRO A 262 17.15 -12.49 -17.14
CA PRO A 262 17.10 -11.39 -18.09
C PRO A 262 15.87 -11.40 -19.00
N GLU A 263 15.30 -12.56 -19.31
CA GLU A 263 14.10 -12.70 -20.16
C GLU A 263 12.85 -12.01 -19.57
N ARG A 264 12.87 -11.72 -18.26
CA ARG A 264 11.82 -10.95 -17.60
C ARG A 264 11.86 -9.47 -17.94
N TRP A 265 12.96 -8.98 -18.48
CA TRP A 265 13.22 -7.57 -18.71
C TRP A 265 13.24 -7.25 -20.20
N LYS A 266 12.52 -6.20 -20.58
CA LYS A 266 12.55 -5.65 -21.94
C LYS A 266 12.78 -4.16 -21.86
N LEU A 267 13.92 -3.71 -22.38
CA LEU A 267 14.28 -2.30 -22.47
C LEU A 267 13.67 -1.69 -23.74
N PHE A 268 12.98 -0.57 -23.58
CA PHE A 268 12.53 0.31 -24.65
C PHE A 268 13.18 1.68 -24.47
N LYS A 269 13.00 2.57 -25.46
CA LYS A 269 13.62 3.90 -25.47
C LYS A 269 13.26 4.75 -24.24
N ASP A 270 12.04 4.63 -23.75
CA ASP A 270 11.43 5.49 -22.72
C ASP A 270 10.98 4.73 -21.47
N ARG A 271 11.10 3.40 -21.47
CA ARG A 271 10.58 2.54 -20.38
C ARG A 271 11.25 1.18 -20.33
N VAL A 272 11.06 0.50 -19.21
CA VAL A 272 11.33 -0.93 -19.04
C VAL A 272 10.00 -1.65 -18.86
N LEU A 273 9.84 -2.79 -19.53
CA LEU A 273 8.81 -3.75 -19.16
C LEU A 273 9.44 -4.89 -18.34
N LEU A 274 8.87 -5.15 -17.18
CA LEU A 274 9.26 -6.21 -16.27
C LEU A 274 8.12 -7.23 -16.11
N LYS A 275 8.40 -8.51 -16.37
CA LYS A 275 7.53 -9.61 -15.96
C LYS A 275 7.74 -9.91 -14.46
N ALA A 276 6.95 -9.24 -13.63
CA ALA A 276 7.00 -9.32 -12.18
C ALA A 276 6.72 -10.75 -11.67
N ALA A 277 7.44 -11.16 -10.64
CA ALA A 277 7.23 -12.42 -9.96
C ALA A 277 5.88 -12.41 -9.22
N ALA A 278 5.13 -13.50 -9.36
CA ALA A 278 3.88 -13.69 -8.61
C ALA A 278 4.16 -13.99 -7.12
N ARG A 279 5.33 -14.57 -6.84
CA ARG A 279 5.81 -14.97 -5.52
C ARG A 279 6.71 -13.89 -4.92
N GLY A 280 6.56 -13.65 -3.62
CA GLY A 280 7.33 -12.66 -2.87
C GLY A 280 6.46 -11.48 -2.45
N GLN A 281 6.54 -11.13 -1.17
CA GLN A 281 5.91 -9.93 -0.62
C GLN A 281 6.83 -8.71 -0.75
N GLU A 282 8.15 -8.93 -0.65
CA GLU A 282 9.18 -7.89 -0.61
C GLU A 282 10.14 -8.03 -1.80
N PHE A 283 10.39 -6.94 -2.53
CA PHE A 283 11.36 -6.89 -3.63
C PHE A 283 12.40 -5.79 -3.37
N VAL A 284 13.67 -6.14 -3.29
CA VAL A 284 14.75 -5.25 -2.88
C VAL A 284 15.61 -4.85 -4.07
N LEU A 285 15.88 -3.55 -4.20
CA LEU A 285 16.78 -2.95 -5.18
C LEU A 285 17.91 -2.23 -4.44
N ASP A 286 19.16 -2.51 -4.80
CA ASP A 286 20.33 -1.83 -4.23
C ASP A 286 20.61 -0.54 -4.98
N CYS A 287 20.35 0.62 -4.38
CA CYS A 287 20.47 1.90 -5.08
C CYS A 287 21.91 2.34 -5.34
N ASP A 288 22.90 1.63 -4.80
CA ASP A 288 24.30 1.92 -5.11
C ASP A 288 24.60 1.62 -6.60
N ASP A 289 23.89 0.66 -7.19
CA ASP A 289 23.92 0.34 -8.63
C ASP A 289 22.99 1.25 -9.48
N TYR A 290 22.10 2.02 -8.82
CA TYR A 290 21.03 2.80 -9.45
C TYR A 290 20.90 4.20 -8.81
N PRO A 291 21.88 5.10 -9.01
CA PRO A 291 21.87 6.43 -8.39
C PRO A 291 20.65 7.28 -8.80
N GLU A 292 20.03 7.02 -9.96
CA GLU A 292 18.82 7.68 -10.44
C GLU A 292 17.60 7.44 -9.54
N ALA A 293 17.65 6.40 -8.71
CA ALA A 293 16.59 6.08 -7.76
C ALA A 293 16.37 7.19 -6.71
N LEU A 294 17.44 7.86 -6.29
CA LEU A 294 17.38 8.89 -5.24
C LEU A 294 16.60 10.14 -5.67
N PRO A 295 16.94 10.83 -6.78
CA PRO A 295 16.16 11.97 -7.24
C PRO A 295 14.74 11.56 -7.68
N TRP A 296 14.55 10.34 -8.20
CA TRP A 296 13.21 9.83 -8.51
C TRP A 296 12.33 9.72 -7.27
N LEU A 297 12.85 9.13 -6.20
CA LEU A 297 12.15 9.00 -4.92
C LEU A 297 11.83 10.38 -4.33
N ALA A 298 12.80 11.28 -4.29
CA ALA A 298 12.62 12.63 -3.79
C ALA A 298 11.49 13.35 -4.55
N LYS A 299 11.48 13.22 -5.89
CA LYS A 299 10.44 13.82 -6.75
C LYS A 299 9.05 13.25 -6.45
N LEU A 300 8.92 11.94 -6.20
CA LEU A 300 7.63 11.34 -5.85
C LEU A 300 7.06 11.97 -4.57
N VAL A 301 7.86 12.04 -3.51
CA VAL A 301 7.43 12.60 -2.22
C VAL A 301 7.15 14.11 -2.33
N GLN A 302 8.00 14.88 -3.01
CA GLN A 302 7.76 16.30 -3.24
C GLN A 302 6.46 16.58 -4.00
N THR A 303 6.17 15.79 -5.03
CA THR A 303 4.94 15.94 -5.82
C THR A 303 3.69 15.70 -4.97
N GLU A 304 3.75 14.74 -4.04
CA GLU A 304 2.67 14.52 -3.09
C GLU A 304 2.46 15.75 -2.19
N LEU A 305 3.53 16.24 -1.56
CA LEU A 305 3.44 17.38 -0.65
C LEU A 305 2.97 18.67 -1.32
N ALA A 306 3.32 18.87 -2.60
CA ALA A 306 2.85 20.01 -3.38
C ALA A 306 1.34 19.91 -3.70
N THR A 307 0.83 18.70 -3.92
CA THR A 307 -0.60 18.44 -4.18
C THR A 307 -1.43 18.57 -2.89
N SER A 308 -0.91 18.12 -1.75
CA SER A 308 -1.60 18.17 -0.46
C SER A 308 -1.58 19.56 0.20
N ASN A 309 -0.77 20.50 -0.28
CA ASN A 309 -0.65 21.85 0.27
C ASN A 309 -0.92 22.93 -0.81
N PRO A 310 -2.14 23.51 -0.88
CA PRO A 310 -2.49 24.48 -1.92
C PRO A 310 -1.61 25.74 -1.93
N GLU A 311 -1.00 26.12 -0.79
CA GLU A 311 -0.07 27.26 -0.73
C GLU A 311 1.25 27.04 -1.49
N LEU A 312 1.73 25.79 -1.59
CA LEU A 312 2.92 25.46 -2.40
C LEU A 312 2.61 25.48 -3.90
N SER A 313 1.40 25.06 -4.29
CA SER A 313 0.95 25.08 -5.69
C SER A 313 0.84 26.51 -6.25
N ILE A 314 0.41 27.47 -5.43
CA ILE A 314 0.32 28.88 -5.81
C ILE A 314 1.72 29.50 -6.01
N LYS A 315 2.70 29.18 -5.15
CA LYS A 315 4.09 29.68 -5.30
C LYS A 315 4.80 29.14 -6.54
N LYS A 316 4.40 27.96 -7.04
CA LYS A 316 4.94 27.38 -8.28
C LYS A 316 4.31 28.04 -9.52
N ALA A 317 3.00 28.29 -9.51
CA ALA A 317 2.29 28.97 -10.59
C ALA A 317 2.67 30.45 -10.76
N LEU A 318 3.29 31.08 -9.74
CA LEU A 318 3.80 32.46 -9.80
C LEU A 318 5.29 32.54 -10.21
N LYS A 319 5.93 31.40 -10.48
CA LYS A 319 7.34 31.30 -10.90
C LYS A 319 7.54 30.66 -12.28
N GLU A 320 6.47 30.17 -12.91
CA GLU A 320 6.41 29.74 -14.32
C GLU A 320 5.71 30.83 -15.14
#